data_AF-A0A7S1G6V3-F1
#
_entry.id   AF-A0A7S1G6V3-F1
#
_cell.length_a   1.000
_cell.length_b   1.000
_cell.length_c   1.000
_cell.angle_alpha   90.00
_cell.angle_beta   90.00
_cell.angle_gamma   90.00
#
_symmetry.space_group_name_H-M   'P 1'
#
loop_
_entity.id
_entity.type
_entity.pdbx_description
1 polymer ?
#
loop_
_entity_poly.entity_id
_entity_poly.type
_entity_poly.pdbx_seq_one_letter_code
_entity_poly.pdbx_strand_id
1 'polypeptide(L)'
;MTTTAKQVARGVMAAAAAAALLAGAAAAPQVDHVIVFMFENRAFDHMVGMMANNNTNIDGCTLNDTRPACSCPLDPSDPASPRVHYDNQAVYVQPADPDHSVAGTHLQMFGVPLADDGDGASSSSSSSSA
;
A
#
# COMPACT_ATOMS: atom_id res chain seq x y z
N MET A 1 26.28 62.94 30.23
CA MET A 1 27.55 62.23 30.01
C MET A 1 27.30 60.74 30.16
N THR A 2 27.61 59.97 29.11
CA THR A 2 27.90 58.50 29.07
C THR A 2 26.78 57.54 29.53
N THR A 3 26.35 56.49 28.82
CA THR A 3 26.82 55.80 27.59
C THR A 3 25.69 54.91 27.06
N THR A 4 25.56 54.85 25.73
CA THR A 4 24.77 53.88 24.94
C THR A 4 25.57 52.60 24.67
N ALA A 5 24.95 51.42 24.80
CA ALA A 5 25.29 50.18 24.08
C ALA A 5 24.07 49.24 24.20
N LYS A 6 23.30 48.84 23.18
CA LYS A 6 23.58 48.24 21.87
C LYS A 6 24.39 46.93 21.98
N GLN A 7 23.70 45.79 22.12
CA GLN A 7 23.56 44.82 21.03
C GLN A 7 22.79 43.57 21.47
N VAL A 8 21.85 43.21 20.59
CA VAL A 8 21.08 41.98 20.56
C VAL A 8 22.00 40.84 20.09
N ALA A 9 22.21 39.83 20.93
CA ALA A 9 22.85 38.59 20.55
C ALA A 9 21.79 37.60 20.04
N ARG A 10 21.49 37.67 18.74
CA ARG A 10 20.93 36.55 17.98
C ARG A 10 22.10 35.87 17.28
N GLY A 11 22.48 34.69 17.76
CA GLY A 11 23.61 33.91 17.25
C GLY A 11 23.28 32.42 17.23
N VAL A 12 22.86 31.95 16.06
CA VAL A 12 23.14 30.65 15.42
C VAL A 12 23.62 29.52 16.35
N MET A 13 22.75 28.54 16.58
CA MET A 13 23.11 27.15 16.92
C MET A 13 22.52 26.26 15.84
N ALA A 14 23.18 26.22 14.70
CA ALA A 14 23.07 25.14 13.73
C ALA A 14 24.40 24.38 13.73
N ALA A 15 24.31 23.08 13.41
CA ALA A 15 25.40 22.12 13.25
C ALA A 15 25.82 21.32 14.50
N ALA A 16 25.01 20.33 14.86
CA ALA A 16 25.49 19.09 15.47
C ALA A 16 24.48 17.93 15.27
N ALA A 17 24.27 17.51 14.02
CA ALA A 17 23.71 16.19 13.70
C ALA A 17 24.06 15.76 12.27
N ALA A 18 25.30 16.01 11.83
CA ALA A 18 25.85 15.46 10.59
C ALA A 18 26.86 14.33 10.90
N ALA A 19 26.57 13.52 11.93
CA ALA A 19 27.47 12.48 12.43
C ALA A 19 26.78 11.11 12.54
N ALA A 20 25.87 10.79 11.60
CA ALA A 20 25.30 9.44 11.48
C ALA A 20 25.32 8.90 10.05
N LEU A 21 26.11 9.49 9.13
CA LEU A 21 26.19 9.03 7.74
C LEU A 21 27.36 8.08 7.46
N LEU A 22 27.91 7.43 8.49
CA LEU A 22 28.93 6.38 8.35
C LEU A 22 28.60 5.13 9.20
N ALA A 23 27.31 4.84 9.40
CA ALA A 23 26.90 3.50 9.81
C ALA A 23 27.16 2.58 8.62
N GLY A 24 28.15 1.70 8.78
CA GLY A 24 28.72 0.88 7.72
C GLY A 24 27.65 0.21 6.86
N ALA A 25 27.92 0.20 5.55
CA ALA A 25 27.42 -0.84 4.68
C ALA A 25 27.95 -2.18 5.22
N ALA A 26 27.25 -2.75 6.21
CA ALA A 26 27.39 -4.15 6.53
C ALA A 26 27.23 -4.88 5.21
N ALA A 27 28.21 -5.70 4.84
CA ALA A 27 28.09 -6.57 3.69
C ALA A 27 26.75 -7.30 3.82
N ALA A 28 25.85 -7.06 2.86
CA ALA A 28 24.52 -7.65 2.92
C ALA A 28 24.70 -9.17 3.12
N PRO A 29 23.95 -9.79 4.04
CA PRO A 29 24.09 -11.21 4.29
C PRO A 29 23.96 -11.97 2.98
N GLN A 30 24.82 -12.96 2.77
CA GLN A 30 24.73 -13.82 1.60
C GLN A 30 23.39 -14.57 1.64
N VAL A 31 22.57 -14.38 0.61
CA VAL A 31 21.31 -15.09 0.44
C VAL A 31 21.56 -16.30 -0.46
N ASP A 32 21.50 -17.50 0.10
CA ASP A 32 21.73 -18.74 -0.66
C ASP A 32 20.49 -19.17 -1.47
N HIS A 33 19.29 -18.83 -1.00
CA HIS A 33 18.02 -19.22 -1.63
C HIS A 33 17.00 -18.08 -1.60
N VAL A 34 16.37 -17.84 -2.75
CA VAL A 34 15.23 -16.93 -2.89
C VAL A 34 14.02 -17.75 -3.28
N ILE A 35 12.98 -17.72 -2.44
CA ILE A 35 11.68 -18.31 -2.75
C ILE A 35 10.72 -17.16 -3.01
N VAL A 36 10.13 -17.10 -4.20
CA VAL A 36 9.19 -16.06 -4.59
C VAL A 36 7.78 -16.62 -4.58
N PHE A 37 6.92 -16.07 -3.73
CA PHE A 37 5.48 -16.33 -3.78
C PHE A 37 4.82 -15.21 -4.58
N MET A 38 4.16 -15.60 -5.67
CA MET A 38 3.31 -14.70 -6.46
C MET A 38 1.86 -15.08 -6.19
N PHE A 39 1.14 -14.20 -5.49
CA PHE A 39 -0.29 -14.35 -5.28
C PHE A 39 -1.05 -13.59 -6.37
N GLU A 40 -2.12 -14.19 -6.86
CA GLU A 40 -3.09 -13.54 -7.75
C GLU A 40 -4.23 -12.96 -6.89
N ASN A 41 -4.68 -11.77 -7.27
CA ASN A 41 -5.86 -11.08 -6.74
C ASN A 41 -5.95 -10.96 -5.20
N ARG A 42 -4.80 -10.88 -4.53
CA ARG A 42 -4.71 -10.59 -3.09
C ARG A 42 -3.94 -9.29 -2.87
N ALA A 43 -4.67 -8.24 -2.50
CA ALA A 43 -4.06 -7.01 -2.03
C ALA A 43 -3.40 -7.22 -0.65
N PHE A 44 -2.41 -6.37 -0.34
CA PHE A 44 -1.59 -6.49 0.87
C PHE A 44 -2.40 -6.40 2.17
N ASP A 45 -3.45 -5.58 2.19
CA ASP A 45 -4.41 -5.41 3.29
C ASP A 45 -5.17 -6.69 3.63
N HIS A 46 -5.56 -7.48 2.64
CA HIS A 46 -6.20 -8.79 2.81
C HIS A 46 -5.28 -9.86 3.39
N MET A 47 -3.97 -9.73 3.21
CA MET A 47 -3.01 -10.70 3.73
C MET A 47 -2.47 -10.30 5.10
N VAL A 48 -1.95 -9.08 5.19
CA VAL A 48 -1.09 -8.66 6.31
C VAL A 48 -1.23 -7.19 6.70
N GLY A 49 -1.97 -6.37 5.94
CA GLY A 49 -2.01 -4.93 6.18
C GLY A 49 -2.75 -4.49 7.46
N MET A 50 -3.40 -5.41 8.17
CA MET A 50 -4.08 -5.17 9.45
C MET A 50 -3.43 -5.91 10.65
N MET A 51 -2.24 -6.48 10.48
CA MET A 51 -1.63 -7.33 11.52
C MET A 51 -1.32 -6.60 12.83
N ALA A 52 -1.12 -5.28 12.80
CA ALA A 52 -0.89 -4.47 14.01
C ALA A 52 -2.06 -4.55 15.00
N ASN A 53 -3.29 -4.85 14.54
CA ASN A 53 -4.44 -5.09 15.42
C ASN A 53 -4.29 -6.38 16.26
N ASN A 54 -3.50 -7.36 15.79
CA ASN A 54 -3.33 -8.66 16.43
C ASN A 54 -1.96 -8.83 17.10
N ASN A 55 -0.95 -8.06 16.68
CA ASN A 55 0.40 -8.10 17.25
C ASN A 55 0.98 -6.69 17.33
N THR A 56 1.11 -6.18 18.54
CA THR A 56 1.61 -4.82 18.83
C THR A 56 3.10 -4.64 18.60
N ASN A 57 3.85 -5.71 18.34
CA ASN A 57 5.28 -5.62 17.97
C ASN A 57 5.47 -5.22 16.50
N ILE A 58 4.40 -5.21 15.71
CA ILE A 58 4.43 -4.81 14.30
C ILE A 58 4.18 -3.32 14.23
N ASP A 59 5.10 -2.57 13.63
CA ASP A 59 4.89 -1.17 13.28
C ASP A 59 3.93 -1.09 12.10
N GLY A 60 2.65 -0.89 12.41
CA GLY A 60 1.57 -0.76 11.44
C GLY A 60 0.45 0.15 11.94
N CYS A 61 -0.60 0.27 11.15
CA CYS A 61 -1.78 1.07 11.49
C CYS A 61 -2.86 0.21 12.15
N THR A 62 -3.55 0.76 13.13
CA THR A 62 -4.71 0.13 13.76
C THR A 62 -6.01 0.83 13.34
N LEU A 63 -7.14 0.17 13.56
CA LEU A 63 -8.44 0.81 13.35
C LEU A 63 -8.56 2.03 14.28
N ASN A 64 -8.88 3.20 13.70
CA ASN A 64 -8.93 4.52 14.36
C ASN A 64 -7.59 5.20 14.64
N ASP A 65 -6.50 4.77 14.00
CA ASP A 65 -5.22 5.47 14.09
C ASP A 65 -5.29 6.88 13.46
N THR A 66 -4.93 7.89 14.24
CA THR A 66 -4.96 9.31 13.83
C THR A 66 -3.60 9.84 13.38
N ARG A 67 -2.54 9.03 13.46
CA ARG A 67 -1.19 9.42 13.05
C ARG A 67 -1.19 9.83 11.57
N PRO A 68 -0.38 10.84 11.19
CA PRO A 68 -0.18 11.17 9.79
C PRO A 68 0.30 9.99 8.93
N ALA A 69 1.03 9.02 9.49
CA ALA A 69 1.45 7.83 8.75
C ALA A 69 0.29 6.88 8.36
N CYS A 70 -0.84 6.92 9.07
CA CYS A 70 -1.95 5.98 8.91
C CYS A 70 -3.11 6.60 8.11
N SER A 71 -2.74 7.24 7.00
CA SER A 71 -3.10 8.61 6.69
C SER A 71 -2.80 8.94 5.21
N CYS A 72 -3.77 9.09 4.30
CA CYS A 72 -3.48 9.61 2.95
C CYS A 72 -4.14 10.98 2.70
N PRO A 73 -3.39 12.04 2.32
CA PRO A 73 -4.00 13.30 1.89
C PRO A 73 -4.74 13.14 0.56
N LEU A 74 -5.84 13.87 0.37
CA LEU A 74 -6.59 13.87 -0.90
C LEU A 74 -5.77 14.52 -2.03
N ASP A 75 -5.01 15.55 -1.71
CA ASP A 75 -4.01 16.15 -2.60
C ASP A 75 -2.61 15.81 -2.08
N PRO A 76 -1.85 14.93 -2.76
CA PRO A 76 -0.50 14.56 -2.35
C PRO A 76 0.50 15.73 -2.36
N SER A 77 0.18 16.83 -3.05
CA SER A 77 1.04 18.01 -3.15
C SER A 77 0.79 19.05 -2.05
N ASP A 78 -0.35 18.96 -1.35
CA ASP A 78 -0.71 19.86 -0.24
C ASP A 78 -0.69 19.11 1.11
N PRO A 79 0.30 19.37 1.98
CA PRO A 79 0.38 18.77 3.31
C PRO A 79 -0.81 19.11 4.23
N ALA A 80 -1.55 20.19 3.96
CA ALA A 80 -2.72 20.61 4.71
C ALA A 80 -4.04 20.06 4.13
N SER A 81 -3.98 19.30 3.03
CA SER A 81 -5.13 18.70 2.38
C SER A 81 -5.94 17.82 3.36
N PRO A 82 -7.28 17.78 3.26
CA PRO A 82 -8.08 16.80 3.99
C PRO A 82 -7.55 15.39 3.74
N ARG A 83 -7.67 14.52 4.75
CA ARG A 83 -7.00 13.22 4.75
C ARG A 83 -8.02 12.10 4.91
N VAL A 84 -7.84 11.03 4.14
CA VAL A 84 -8.59 9.78 4.26
C VAL A 84 -7.83 8.90 5.25
N HIS A 85 -8.51 8.46 6.30
CA HIS A 85 -7.93 7.60 7.34
C HIS A 85 -7.96 6.14 6.95
N TYR A 86 -6.98 5.39 7.45
CA TYR A 86 -6.97 3.94 7.34
C TYR A 86 -8.23 3.33 8.00
N ASP A 87 -8.93 2.48 7.26
CA ASP A 87 -10.09 1.72 7.73
C ASP A 87 -10.18 0.34 7.06
N ASN A 88 -11.16 -0.46 7.49
CA ASN A 88 -11.46 -1.80 6.95
C ASN A 88 -12.84 -1.86 6.25
N GLN A 89 -13.30 -0.74 5.71
CA GLN A 89 -14.63 -0.60 5.12
C GLN A 89 -14.58 -0.49 3.58
N ALA A 90 -13.46 -0.88 2.97
CA ALA A 90 -13.34 -0.96 1.53
C ALA A 90 -14.41 -1.90 0.96
N VAL A 91 -15.16 -1.41 -0.03
CA VAL A 91 -16.20 -2.16 -0.73
C VAL A 91 -15.77 -2.43 -2.16
N TYR A 92 -16.35 -3.46 -2.75
CA TYR A 92 -16.18 -3.73 -4.18
C TYR A 92 -16.93 -2.68 -5.00
N VAL A 93 -16.20 -1.77 -5.65
CA VAL A 93 -16.76 -0.64 -6.42
C VAL A 93 -16.52 -0.73 -7.94
N GLN A 94 -16.07 -1.88 -8.47
CA GLN A 94 -15.79 -2.02 -9.90
C GLN A 94 -17.01 -2.64 -10.63
N PRO A 95 -17.89 -1.82 -11.26
CA PRO A 95 -19.08 -2.33 -11.94
C PRO A 95 -18.77 -3.10 -13.22
N ALA A 96 -17.63 -2.84 -13.84
CA ALA A 96 -17.13 -3.60 -14.98
C ALA A 96 -16.06 -4.56 -14.47
N ASP A 97 -16.48 -5.75 -14.07
CA ASP A 97 -15.58 -6.86 -13.72
C ASP A 97 -15.43 -7.77 -14.94
N PRO A 98 -14.35 -7.62 -15.74
CA PRO A 98 -14.16 -8.49 -16.91
C PRO A 98 -14.04 -9.94 -16.46
N ASP A 99 -14.42 -10.88 -17.32
CA ASP A 99 -14.26 -12.30 -17.00
C ASP A 99 -12.78 -12.64 -16.80
N HIS A 100 -12.45 -13.08 -15.58
CA HIS A 100 -11.09 -13.44 -15.16
C HIS A 100 -10.76 -14.92 -15.43
N SER A 101 -11.65 -15.68 -16.06
CA SER A 101 -11.35 -17.04 -16.49
C SER A 101 -10.29 -17.04 -17.60
N VAL A 102 -9.64 -18.19 -17.80
CA VAL A 102 -8.72 -18.39 -18.93
C VAL A 102 -9.44 -18.13 -20.27
N ALA A 103 -10.73 -18.50 -20.35
CA ALA A 103 -11.53 -18.25 -21.55
C ALA A 103 -11.83 -16.75 -21.74
N GLY A 104 -12.21 -16.04 -20.68
CA GLY A 104 -12.48 -14.60 -20.72
C GLY A 104 -11.26 -13.76 -21.06
N THR A 105 -10.13 -14.07 -20.41
CA THR A 105 -8.84 -13.42 -20.71
C THR A 105 -8.35 -13.71 -22.12
N HIS A 106 -8.52 -14.94 -22.62
CA HIS A 106 -8.20 -15.29 -24.01
C HIS A 106 -9.05 -14.48 -24.99
N LEU A 107 -10.37 -14.38 -24.75
CA LEU A 107 -11.27 -13.56 -25.56
C LEU A 107 -10.84 -12.09 -25.58
N GLN A 108 -10.45 -11.54 -24.43
CA GLN A 108 -10.00 -10.14 -24.34
C GLN A 108 -8.67 -9.89 -25.05
N MET A 109 -7.71 -10.83 -24.96
CA MET A 109 -6.39 -10.69 -25.57
C MET A 109 -6.42 -10.91 -27.09
N PHE A 110 -7.15 -11.92 -27.55
CA PHE A 110 -7.08 -12.41 -28.93
C PHE A 110 -8.34 -12.09 -29.74
N GLY A 111 -9.40 -11.60 -29.11
CA GLY A 111 -10.66 -11.25 -29.78
C GLY A 111 -11.48 -12.45 -30.25
N VAL A 112 -11.11 -13.67 -29.83
CA VAL A 112 -11.77 -14.93 -30.20
C VAL A 112 -12.01 -15.78 -28.95
N PRO A 113 -13.10 -16.55 -28.85
CA PRO A 113 -13.30 -17.46 -27.73
C PRO A 113 -12.18 -18.52 -27.68
N LEU A 114 -11.79 -18.92 -26.47
CA LEU A 114 -10.87 -20.05 -26.30
C LEU A 114 -11.55 -21.30 -26.88
N ALA A 115 -10.83 -22.04 -27.72
CA ALA A 115 -11.31 -23.32 -28.21
C ALA A 115 -11.61 -24.22 -27.01
N ASP A 116 -12.78 -24.85 -26.99
CA ASP A 116 -13.12 -25.84 -25.98
C ASP A 116 -12.17 -27.02 -26.16
N ASP A 117 -11.21 -27.18 -25.23
CA ASP A 117 -10.31 -28.34 -25.21
C ASP A 117 -11.04 -29.64 -24.81
N GLY A 118 -12.37 -29.60 -24.63
CA GLY A 118 -13.22 -30.77 -24.49
C GLY A 118 -13.38 -31.31 -23.07
N ASP A 119 -12.80 -30.66 -22.06
CA ASP A 119 -12.87 -31.09 -20.67
C ASP A 119 -13.85 -30.22 -19.85
N GLY A 120 -15.14 -30.50 -20.06
CA GLY A 120 -16.12 -30.55 -18.96
C GLY A 120 -16.63 -29.23 -18.38
N ALA A 121 -17.20 -28.34 -19.20
CA ALA A 121 -18.06 -27.27 -18.70
C ALA A 121 -19.37 -27.86 -18.14
N SER A 122 -19.52 -27.90 -16.81
CA SER A 122 -20.81 -28.14 -16.16
C SER A 122 -21.75 -26.96 -16.40
N SER A 123 -22.60 -27.07 -17.41
CA SER A 123 -23.67 -26.12 -17.69
C SER A 123 -24.75 -26.18 -16.59
N SER A 124 -24.72 -25.26 -15.62
CA SER A 124 -25.87 -25.04 -14.74
C SER A 124 -26.88 -24.14 -15.46
N SER A 125 -27.85 -24.75 -16.15
CA SER A 125 -29.01 -24.05 -16.71
C SER A 125 -29.94 -23.61 -15.58
N SER A 126 -30.00 -22.31 -15.26
CA SER A 126 -31.07 -21.75 -14.43
C SER A 126 -32.30 -21.49 -15.31
N SER A 127 -33.30 -22.35 -15.21
CA SER A 127 -34.63 -22.12 -15.78
C SER A 127 -35.33 -21.00 -15.01
N SER A 128 -35.56 -19.86 -15.67
CA SER A 128 -36.48 -18.82 -15.20
C SER A 128 -37.91 -19.22 -15.53
N SER A 129 -38.72 -19.52 -14.53
CA SER A 129 -40.18 -19.62 -14.64
C SER A 129 -40.82 -18.30 -14.20
N ALA A 130 -41.76 -17.84 -15.04
CA ALA A 130 -42.59 -16.65 -14.90
C ALA A 130 -43.57 -16.71 -13.71
#